data_AF-K9P3L3-F1
#
_entry.id   AF-K9P3L3-F1
#
_cell.length_a   1.000
_cell.length_b   1.000
_cell.length_c   1.000
_cell.angle_alpha   90.00
_cell.angle_beta   90.00
_cell.angle_gamma   90.00
#
_symmetry.space_group_name_H-M   'P 1'
#
loop_
_entity.id
_entity.type
_entity.pdbx_description
1 polymer ?
#
loop_
_entity_poly.entity_id
_entity_poly.type
_entity_poly.pdbx_seq_one_letter_code
_entity_poly.pdbx_strand_id
1 'polypeptide(L)'
;MGGPILMHPPDGIQADPPGRAGGCDGGRIWLVAGTGEGPPLARELLARGWRLKVSLVSRAAALAYGTHPRQELAVGAIGGGDGPEAGVAAELADAGLRGAPYTWVIDATHPFATRISAALARGCSARSQPLLRLLRPDLNTAGAQPLDDLAGLGRLCQPGERLLLAIGARRLAEAVAASPGVLHHARLLPQGDALATALAAGLPPQRLAPLRPGGDGRIERALCRHWQIDTVLCRRSGGANEERWHRICADLGLRLLLLERPGEPVQVEVLPLEELLQRLGETGPDG
;
A
#
# COMPACT_ATOMS: atom_id res chain seq x y z
N MET A 1 23.92 -44.10 52.71
CA MET A 1 24.10 -43.98 51.24
C MET A 1 22.75 -44.26 50.59
N GLY A 2 22.26 -43.34 49.75
CA GLY A 2 20.96 -43.44 49.07
C GLY A 2 20.20 -42.12 49.11
N GLY A 3 20.63 -41.13 48.31
CA GLY A 3 19.93 -39.85 48.15
C GLY A 3 18.70 -39.95 47.23
N PRO A 4 17.79 -38.96 47.26
CA PRO A 4 16.55 -39.00 46.49
C PRO A 4 16.79 -38.76 45.00
N ILE A 5 16.04 -39.49 44.18
CA ILE A 5 16.07 -39.48 42.72
C ILE A 5 15.45 -38.18 42.20
N LEU A 6 16.23 -37.42 41.43
CA LEU A 6 15.78 -36.26 40.66
C LEU A 6 14.97 -36.76 39.45
N MET A 7 13.69 -36.43 39.36
CA MET A 7 12.94 -36.54 38.10
C MET A 7 13.10 -35.25 37.30
N HIS A 8 13.70 -35.34 36.12
CA HIS A 8 13.62 -34.30 35.09
C HIS A 8 12.25 -34.35 34.40
N PRO A 9 11.61 -33.21 34.10
CA PRO A 9 10.49 -33.16 33.18
C PRO A 9 11.01 -33.36 31.74
N PRO A 10 10.23 -34.00 30.83
CA PRO A 10 10.60 -34.05 29.43
C PRO A 10 10.44 -32.67 28.78
N ASP A 11 11.42 -32.35 27.94
CA ASP A 11 11.55 -31.12 27.18
C ASP A 11 10.37 -30.81 26.25
N GLY A 12 10.08 -29.51 26.19
CA GLY A 12 9.58 -28.73 25.05
C GLY A 12 8.81 -29.44 23.94
N ILE A 13 7.49 -29.20 23.90
CA ILE A 13 6.73 -29.21 22.64
C ILE A 13 7.16 -27.96 21.85
N GLN A 14 8.18 -28.13 21.01
CA GLN A 14 8.52 -27.17 19.97
C GLN A 14 7.52 -27.39 18.84
N ALA A 15 6.66 -26.41 18.59
CA ALA A 15 5.68 -26.49 17.51
C ALA A 15 6.41 -26.56 16.16
N ASP A 16 6.24 -27.67 15.45
CA ASP A 16 6.69 -27.80 14.07
C ASP A 16 6.00 -26.73 13.19
N PRO A 17 6.73 -26.10 12.25
CA PRO A 17 6.10 -25.32 11.20
C PRO A 17 5.15 -26.23 10.40
N PRO A 18 3.99 -25.72 9.92
CA PRO A 18 3.00 -26.56 9.25
C PRO A 18 3.63 -27.36 8.10
N GLY A 19 3.64 -28.67 8.30
CA GLY A 19 4.32 -29.65 7.49
C GLY A 19 3.80 -29.72 6.05
N ARG A 20 4.76 -29.94 5.15
CA ARG A 20 4.56 -30.33 3.76
C ARG A 20 3.76 -31.65 3.70
N ALA A 21 2.49 -31.56 3.30
CA ALA A 21 1.73 -32.70 2.80
C ALA A 21 1.79 -32.72 1.26
N GLY A 22 2.20 -33.86 0.69
CA GLY A 22 2.54 -34.02 -0.72
C GLY A 22 1.35 -34.05 -1.70
N GLY A 23 1.65 -33.71 -2.95
CA GLY A 23 0.77 -33.85 -4.12
C GLY A 23 0.82 -32.65 -5.07
N CYS A 24 1.88 -32.57 -5.88
CA CYS A 24 2.05 -31.81 -7.13
C CYS A 24 1.21 -30.52 -7.35
N ASP A 25 1.67 -29.38 -6.83
CA ASP A 25 1.53 -28.06 -7.49
C ASP A 25 2.32 -27.04 -6.65
N GLY A 26 3.17 -26.22 -7.27
CA GLY A 26 3.85 -25.12 -6.58
C GLY A 26 2.88 -24.29 -5.73
N GLY A 27 3.30 -23.89 -4.52
CA GLY A 27 2.47 -23.17 -3.56
C GLY A 27 1.80 -21.92 -4.16
N ARG A 28 0.68 -21.51 -3.58
CA ARG A 28 -0.16 -20.41 -4.10
C ARG A 28 -0.13 -19.20 -3.17
N ILE A 29 0.11 -18.02 -3.73
CA ILE A 29 0.13 -16.74 -3.01
C ILE A 29 -0.99 -15.84 -3.50
N TRP A 30 -1.70 -15.23 -2.57
CA TRP A 30 -2.55 -14.08 -2.86
C TRP A 30 -1.76 -12.79 -2.61
N LEU A 31 -1.39 -12.10 -3.67
CA LEU A 31 -0.68 -10.83 -3.61
C LEU A 31 -1.66 -9.67 -3.79
N VAL A 32 -1.84 -8.85 -2.75
CA VAL A 32 -2.65 -7.63 -2.84
C VAL A 32 -1.70 -6.44 -3.01
N ALA A 33 -1.73 -5.79 -4.17
CA ALA A 33 -0.64 -4.88 -4.54
C ALA A 33 -1.07 -3.66 -5.38
N GLY A 34 -0.13 -2.74 -5.57
CA GLY A 34 -0.22 -1.59 -6.46
C GLY A 34 0.80 -1.66 -7.60
N THR A 35 1.26 -0.49 -8.06
CA THR A 35 2.22 -0.35 -9.18
C THR A 35 3.67 -0.14 -8.77
N GLY A 36 3.96 0.06 -7.49
CA GLY A 36 5.33 0.33 -7.04
C GLY A 36 6.12 -0.97 -6.89
N GLU A 37 5.92 -1.63 -5.76
CA GLU A 37 6.70 -2.77 -5.27
C GLU A 37 6.08 -4.10 -5.70
N GLY A 38 4.81 -4.07 -6.07
CA GLY A 38 4.06 -5.24 -6.50
C GLY A 38 4.62 -5.92 -7.75
N PRO A 39 4.86 -5.20 -8.88
CA PRO A 39 5.43 -5.82 -10.07
C PRO A 39 6.80 -6.50 -9.87
N PRO A 40 7.81 -5.87 -9.24
CA PRO A 40 9.09 -6.54 -9.00
C PRO A 40 8.95 -7.73 -8.04
N LEU A 41 8.10 -7.64 -7.00
CA LEU A 41 7.82 -8.76 -6.11
C LEU A 41 7.15 -9.93 -6.85
N ALA A 42 6.12 -9.66 -7.65
CA ALA A 42 5.43 -10.69 -8.42
C ALA A 42 6.38 -11.42 -9.37
N ARG A 43 7.24 -10.68 -10.09
CA ARG A 43 8.26 -11.26 -10.98
C ARG A 43 9.17 -12.24 -10.23
N GLU A 44 9.64 -11.85 -9.06
CA GLU A 44 10.54 -12.66 -8.24
C GLU A 44 9.83 -13.91 -7.70
N LEU A 45 8.61 -13.79 -7.20
CA LEU A 45 7.83 -14.94 -6.73
C LEU A 45 7.53 -15.94 -7.85
N LEU A 46 7.20 -15.46 -9.06
CA LEU A 46 6.98 -16.33 -10.23
C LEU A 46 8.25 -17.06 -10.65
N ALA A 47 9.42 -16.40 -10.56
CA ALA A 47 10.72 -17.02 -10.84
C ALA A 47 11.05 -18.14 -9.83
N ARG A 48 10.60 -18.00 -8.58
CA ARG A 48 10.74 -18.98 -7.49
C ARG A 48 9.71 -20.10 -7.49
N GLY A 49 8.89 -20.20 -8.53
CA GLY A 49 7.92 -21.28 -8.70
C GLY A 49 6.48 -20.97 -8.25
N TRP A 50 6.26 -19.87 -7.53
CA TRP A 50 4.96 -19.60 -6.93
C TRP A 50 3.85 -19.36 -7.97
N ARG A 51 2.64 -19.83 -7.65
CA ARG A 51 1.42 -19.44 -8.35
C ARG A 51 0.81 -18.21 -7.69
N LEU A 52 0.52 -17.17 -8.47
CA LEU A 52 0.05 -15.89 -7.95
C LEU A 52 -1.38 -15.61 -8.37
N LYS A 53 -2.23 -15.22 -7.42
CA LYS A 53 -3.36 -14.33 -7.70
C LYS A 53 -2.95 -12.93 -7.27
N VAL A 54 -2.99 -11.97 -8.19
CA VAL A 54 -2.63 -10.57 -7.90
C VAL A 54 -3.90 -9.72 -7.95
N SER A 55 -4.29 -9.13 -6.81
CA SER A 55 -5.43 -8.23 -6.73
C SER A 55 -5.00 -6.77 -6.82
N LEU A 56 -5.58 -6.04 -7.78
CA LEU A 56 -5.21 -4.68 -8.15
C LEU A 56 -6.46 -3.80 -8.26
N VAL A 57 -6.39 -2.58 -7.76
CA VAL A 57 -7.56 -1.67 -7.73
C VAL A 57 -7.92 -1.09 -9.10
N SER A 58 -6.99 -1.07 -10.07
CA SER A 58 -7.25 -0.44 -11.38
C SER A 58 -6.57 -1.15 -12.53
N ARG A 59 -7.18 -1.07 -13.73
CA ARG A 59 -6.62 -1.61 -14.97
C ARG A 59 -5.25 -1.05 -15.31
N ALA A 60 -5.05 0.24 -15.06
CA ALA A 60 -3.75 0.87 -15.27
C ALA A 60 -2.67 0.31 -14.33
N ALA A 61 -3.03 -0.19 -13.15
CA ALA A 61 -2.08 -0.88 -12.29
C ALA A 61 -1.71 -2.26 -12.85
N ALA A 62 -2.67 -2.97 -13.46
CA ALA A 62 -2.43 -4.26 -14.11
C ALA A 62 -1.47 -4.16 -15.29
N LEU A 63 -1.40 -3.03 -15.99
CA LEU A 63 -0.45 -2.82 -17.09
C LEU A 63 1.02 -2.89 -16.66
N ALA A 64 1.32 -2.70 -15.37
CA ALA A 64 2.67 -2.84 -14.84
C ALA A 64 3.08 -4.32 -14.65
N TYR A 65 2.15 -5.27 -14.77
CA TYR A 65 2.40 -6.70 -14.63
C TYR A 65 2.44 -7.37 -16.00
N GLY A 66 3.48 -8.16 -16.24
CA GLY A 66 3.58 -9.01 -17.43
C GLY A 66 2.59 -10.17 -17.40
N THR A 67 2.41 -10.85 -18.53
CA THR A 67 1.66 -12.10 -18.61
C THR A 67 2.52 -13.28 -18.17
N HIS A 68 1.96 -14.20 -17.39
CA HIS A 68 2.65 -15.41 -16.95
C HIS A 68 1.62 -16.54 -16.71
N PRO A 69 1.88 -17.80 -17.10
CA PRO A 69 0.92 -18.90 -16.96
C PRO A 69 0.52 -19.19 -15.50
N ARG A 70 1.43 -18.95 -14.56
CA ARG A 70 1.19 -19.06 -13.11
C ARG A 70 0.64 -17.80 -12.44
N GLN A 71 0.19 -16.80 -13.21
CA GLN A 71 -0.30 -15.53 -12.67
C GLN A 71 -1.73 -15.24 -13.13
N GLU A 72 -2.62 -15.02 -12.17
CA GLU A 72 -3.97 -14.50 -12.38
C GLU A 72 -4.02 -13.04 -11.91
N LEU A 73 -4.50 -12.13 -12.75
CA LEU A 73 -4.71 -10.72 -12.38
C LEU A 73 -6.20 -10.47 -12.12
N ALA A 74 -6.54 -10.09 -10.89
CA ALA A 74 -7.88 -9.68 -10.49
C ALA A 74 -7.94 -8.14 -10.38
N VAL A 75 -8.70 -7.50 -11.27
CA VAL A 75 -8.80 -6.03 -11.34
C VAL A 75 -10.14 -5.55 -10.80
N GLY A 76 -10.08 -4.71 -9.77
CA GLY A 76 -11.23 -4.11 -9.11
C GLY A 76 -10.97 -3.91 -7.61
N ALA A 77 -11.82 -3.13 -6.96
CA ALA A 77 -11.80 -3.06 -5.50
C ALA A 77 -12.23 -4.42 -4.92
N ILE A 78 -11.43 -4.96 -3.99
CA ILE A 78 -11.78 -6.19 -3.27
C ILE A 78 -13.11 -5.95 -2.51
N GLY A 79 -14.09 -6.82 -2.76
CA GLY A 79 -15.44 -6.73 -2.19
C GLY A 79 -16.36 -5.68 -2.80
N GLY A 80 -15.91 -4.92 -3.81
CA GLY A 80 -16.76 -3.97 -4.52
C GLY A 80 -17.51 -2.99 -3.59
N GLY A 81 -18.83 -2.97 -3.69
CA GLY A 81 -19.70 -2.13 -2.86
C GLY A 81 -19.83 -2.60 -1.40
N ASP A 82 -19.61 -3.89 -1.13
CA ASP A 82 -19.72 -4.48 0.21
C ASP A 82 -18.47 -4.22 1.06
N GLY A 83 -17.40 -3.74 0.44
CA GLY A 83 -16.17 -3.32 1.09
C GLY A 83 -15.12 -4.43 1.27
N PRO A 84 -13.89 -4.03 1.62
CA PRO A 84 -12.74 -4.93 1.62
C PRO A 84 -12.84 -6.05 2.65
N GLU A 85 -13.51 -5.85 3.79
CA GLU A 85 -13.72 -6.87 4.82
C GLU A 85 -14.51 -8.08 4.27
N ALA A 86 -15.65 -7.81 3.64
CA ALA A 86 -16.48 -8.85 3.02
C ALA A 86 -15.74 -9.53 1.87
N GLY A 87 -15.06 -8.74 1.03
CA GLY A 87 -14.30 -9.26 -0.10
C GLY A 87 -13.14 -10.17 0.30
N VAL A 88 -12.37 -9.81 1.34
CA VAL A 88 -11.28 -10.65 1.86
C VAL A 88 -11.83 -11.96 2.42
N ALA A 89 -12.89 -11.90 3.23
CA ALA A 89 -13.49 -13.10 3.81
C ALA A 89 -14.02 -14.05 2.72
N ALA A 90 -14.70 -13.50 1.71
CA ALA A 90 -15.22 -14.26 0.58
C ALA A 90 -14.09 -14.93 -0.22
N GLU A 91 -13.04 -14.18 -0.58
CA GLU A 91 -11.91 -14.72 -1.35
C GLU A 91 -11.21 -15.88 -0.62
N LEU A 92 -10.96 -15.74 0.69
CA LEU A 92 -10.32 -16.79 1.49
C LEU A 92 -11.22 -18.01 1.69
N ALA A 93 -12.54 -17.83 1.80
CA ALA A 93 -13.50 -18.92 1.87
C ALA A 93 -13.57 -19.70 0.54
N ASP A 94 -13.70 -18.96 -0.55
CA ASP A 94 -13.84 -19.46 -1.90
C ASP A 94 -12.57 -20.20 -2.38
N ALA A 95 -11.37 -19.70 -2.05
CA ALA A 95 -10.12 -20.42 -2.29
C ALA A 95 -10.06 -21.77 -1.56
N GLY A 96 -10.54 -21.84 -0.31
CA GLY A 96 -10.62 -23.08 0.46
C GLY A 96 -11.64 -24.07 -0.12
N LEU A 97 -12.83 -23.59 -0.50
CA LEU A 97 -13.89 -24.43 -1.07
C LEU A 97 -13.49 -25.05 -2.42
N ARG A 98 -12.70 -24.34 -3.22
CA ARG A 98 -12.14 -24.86 -4.48
C ARG A 98 -10.97 -25.84 -4.29
N GLY A 99 -10.56 -26.13 -3.07
CA GLY A 99 -9.38 -26.97 -2.81
C GLY A 99 -8.06 -26.32 -3.23
N ALA A 100 -8.03 -25.00 -3.42
CA ALA A 100 -6.85 -24.24 -3.83
C ALA A 100 -6.53 -23.10 -2.82
N PRO A 101 -6.32 -23.43 -1.53
CA PRO A 101 -6.05 -22.43 -0.50
C PRO A 101 -4.74 -21.70 -0.75
N TYR A 102 -4.61 -20.51 -0.16
CA TYR A 102 -3.37 -19.75 -0.22
C TYR A 102 -2.40 -20.25 0.84
N THR A 103 -1.15 -20.50 0.44
CA THR A 103 -0.06 -20.71 1.38
C THR A 103 0.26 -19.42 2.13
N TRP A 104 0.29 -18.30 1.40
CA TRP A 104 0.50 -16.96 1.96
C TRP A 104 -0.44 -15.94 1.34
N VAL A 105 -0.87 -14.99 2.15
CA VAL A 105 -1.39 -13.71 1.70
C VAL A 105 -0.29 -12.67 1.90
N ILE A 106 -0.05 -11.85 0.88
CA ILE A 106 0.97 -10.80 0.92
C ILE A 106 0.29 -9.46 0.72
N ASP A 107 0.38 -8.60 1.74
CA ASP A 107 0.02 -7.21 1.66
C ASP A 107 1.21 -6.39 1.14
N ALA A 108 1.19 -6.08 -0.15
CA ALA A 108 2.11 -5.14 -0.81
C ALA A 108 1.35 -3.87 -1.24
N THR A 109 0.33 -3.48 -0.47
CA THR A 109 -0.44 -2.27 -0.73
C THR A 109 0.33 -1.01 -0.32
N HIS A 110 -0.14 0.13 -0.80
CA HIS A 110 0.42 1.43 -0.42
C HIS A 110 0.30 1.66 1.11
N PRO A 111 1.26 2.29 1.82
CA PRO A 111 1.19 2.48 3.27
C PRO A 111 -0.12 3.14 3.75
N PHE A 112 -0.61 4.11 2.97
CA PHE A 112 -1.91 4.78 3.18
C PHE A 112 -3.15 3.99 2.71
N ALA A 113 -3.04 2.70 2.42
CA ALA A 113 -4.14 1.79 2.08
C ALA A 113 -4.69 1.08 3.33
N THR A 114 -4.74 1.79 4.46
CA THR A 114 -5.07 1.25 5.80
C THR A 114 -6.34 0.40 5.85
N ARG A 115 -7.38 0.76 5.09
CA ARG A 115 -8.64 0.00 5.04
C ARG A 115 -8.45 -1.44 4.55
N ILE A 116 -7.78 -1.62 3.42
CA ILE A 116 -7.56 -2.97 2.87
C ILE A 116 -6.54 -3.74 3.70
N SER A 117 -5.49 -3.09 4.20
CA SER A 117 -4.52 -3.73 5.11
C SER A 117 -5.17 -4.24 6.39
N ALA A 118 -6.06 -3.44 6.99
CA ALA A 118 -6.81 -3.85 8.19
C ALA A 118 -7.82 -4.98 7.89
N ALA A 119 -8.46 -4.96 6.72
CA ALA A 119 -9.33 -6.04 6.28
C ALA A 119 -8.56 -7.35 6.05
N LEU A 120 -7.37 -7.29 5.44
CA LEU A 120 -6.48 -8.44 5.29
C LEU A 120 -6.06 -9.00 6.65
N ALA A 121 -5.60 -8.14 7.56
CA ALA A 121 -5.19 -8.56 8.91
C ALA A 121 -6.32 -9.30 9.65
N ARG A 122 -7.52 -8.71 9.69
CA ARG A 122 -8.70 -9.33 10.34
C ARG A 122 -9.13 -10.62 9.65
N GLY A 123 -9.27 -10.59 8.33
CA GLY A 123 -9.77 -11.74 7.56
C GLY A 123 -8.80 -12.93 7.60
N CYS A 124 -7.51 -12.66 7.56
CA CYS A 124 -6.48 -13.70 7.66
C CYS A 124 -6.41 -14.29 9.08
N SER A 125 -6.40 -13.43 10.11
CA SER A 125 -6.39 -13.86 11.52
C SER A 125 -7.59 -14.74 11.86
N ALA A 126 -8.81 -14.35 11.43
CA ALA A 126 -10.03 -15.11 11.68
C ALA A 126 -10.03 -16.54 11.08
N ARG A 127 -9.14 -16.81 10.12
CA ARG A 127 -9.04 -18.09 9.42
C ARG A 127 -7.69 -18.79 9.62
N SER A 128 -6.83 -18.27 10.50
CA SER A 128 -5.44 -18.73 10.66
C SER A 128 -4.67 -18.77 9.34
N GLN A 129 -4.99 -17.88 8.40
CA GLN A 129 -4.30 -17.75 7.11
C GLN A 129 -3.00 -16.95 7.33
N PRO A 130 -1.83 -17.47 6.94
CA PRO A 130 -0.59 -16.71 7.05
C PRO A 130 -0.62 -15.44 6.20
N LEU A 131 -0.28 -14.31 6.83
CA LEU A 131 -0.22 -12.97 6.23
C LEU A 131 1.14 -12.33 6.53
N LEU A 132 1.81 -11.87 5.48
CA LEU A 132 3.00 -11.00 5.59
C LEU A 132 2.71 -9.67 4.90
N ARG A 133 3.36 -8.61 5.38
CA ARG A 133 3.31 -7.29 4.75
C ARG A 133 4.69 -6.86 4.29
N LEU A 134 4.76 -6.36 3.07
CA LEU A 134 5.99 -5.81 2.52
C LEU A 134 6.27 -4.43 3.13
N LEU A 135 7.41 -4.31 3.82
CA LEU A 135 7.93 -3.03 4.28
C LEU A 135 8.37 -2.21 3.08
N ARG A 136 7.78 -1.02 2.97
CA ARG A 136 8.13 -0.08 1.91
C ARG A 136 9.34 0.77 2.32
N PRO A 137 10.35 0.94 1.43
CA PRO A 137 11.53 1.73 1.76
C PRO A 137 11.18 3.14 2.24
N ASP A 138 11.93 3.63 3.23
CA ASP A 138 11.93 5.03 3.59
C ASP A 138 12.88 5.82 2.69
N LEU A 139 12.50 7.06 2.40
CA LEU A 139 13.30 7.98 1.61
C LEU A 139 13.96 9.00 2.54
N ASN A 140 15.04 9.63 2.05
CA ASN A 140 15.61 10.77 2.74
C ASN A 140 14.62 11.94 2.69
N THR A 141 14.16 12.36 3.86
CA THR A 141 13.17 13.43 4.01
C THR A 141 13.80 14.82 4.20
N ALA A 142 15.11 14.95 4.06
CA ALA A 142 15.81 16.24 4.16
C ALA A 142 15.16 17.31 3.27
N GLY A 143 14.90 18.49 3.85
CA GLY A 143 14.23 19.60 3.17
C GLY A 143 12.70 19.52 3.11
N ALA A 144 12.09 18.42 3.59
CA ALA A 144 10.66 18.35 3.83
C ALA A 144 10.35 18.61 5.32
N GLN A 145 9.18 19.22 5.56
CA GLN A 145 8.64 19.43 6.89
C GLN A 145 7.63 18.31 7.20
N PRO A 146 7.83 17.53 8.27
CA PRO A 146 6.89 16.47 8.64
C PRO A 146 5.54 17.05 9.06
N LEU A 147 4.49 16.29 8.76
CA LEU A 147 3.11 16.56 9.17
C LEU A 147 2.50 15.26 9.68
N ASP A 148 2.31 15.14 10.99
CA ASP A 148 1.78 13.92 11.60
C ASP A 148 0.33 13.62 11.16
N ASP A 149 -0.49 14.67 11.09
CA ASP A 149 -1.89 14.60 10.70
C ASP A 149 -2.35 15.86 9.95
N LEU A 150 -3.50 15.77 9.27
CA LEU A 150 -4.02 16.90 8.50
C LEU A 150 -4.52 18.06 9.38
N ALA A 151 -4.88 17.83 10.65
CA ALA A 151 -5.29 18.89 11.57
C ALA A 151 -4.12 19.85 11.89
N GLY A 152 -2.88 19.39 11.75
CA GLY A 152 -1.68 20.23 11.82
C GLY A 152 -1.58 21.31 10.73
N LEU A 153 -2.31 21.19 9.61
CA LEU A 153 -2.21 22.12 8.49
C LEU A 153 -2.49 23.57 8.87
N GLY A 154 -3.48 23.84 9.74
CA GLY A 154 -3.82 25.20 10.16
C GLY A 154 -2.73 25.90 10.97
N ARG A 155 -1.76 25.15 11.52
CA ARG A 155 -0.59 25.71 12.20
C ARG A 155 0.56 25.97 11.24
N LEU A 156 0.63 25.19 10.16
CA LEU A 156 1.74 25.21 9.22
C LEU A 156 1.48 26.11 8.02
N CYS A 157 0.23 26.29 7.60
CA CYS A 157 -0.15 27.06 6.43
C CYS A 157 -0.85 28.36 6.85
N GLN A 158 -0.55 29.45 6.16
CA GLN A 158 -1.10 30.77 6.44
C GLN A 158 -2.27 31.11 5.50
N PRO A 159 -3.24 31.94 5.93
CA PRO A 159 -4.26 32.45 5.03
C PRO A 159 -3.66 33.14 3.79
N GLY A 160 -4.22 32.86 2.61
CA GLY A 160 -3.73 33.35 1.32
C GLY A 160 -2.63 32.52 0.66
N GLU A 161 -2.02 31.58 1.40
CA GLU A 161 -1.03 30.64 0.86
C GLU A 161 -1.68 29.68 -0.14
N ARG A 162 -0.96 29.35 -1.22
CA ARG A 162 -1.41 28.44 -2.28
C ARG A 162 -0.85 27.05 -2.01
N LEU A 163 -1.70 26.16 -1.51
CA LEU A 163 -1.35 24.80 -1.12
C LEU A 163 -1.79 23.79 -2.18
N LEU A 164 -0.84 23.04 -2.73
CA LEU A 164 -1.14 21.90 -3.58
C LEU A 164 -1.28 20.61 -2.75
N LEU A 165 -2.51 20.12 -2.64
CA LEU A 165 -2.86 18.83 -2.05
C LEU A 165 -2.57 17.70 -3.05
N ALA A 166 -1.36 17.13 -2.98
CA ALA A 166 -0.93 16.00 -3.80
C ALA A 166 -1.23 14.62 -3.15
N ILE A 167 -2.26 14.58 -2.30
CA ILE A 167 -2.68 13.40 -1.52
C ILE A 167 -3.87 12.65 -2.15
N GLY A 168 -4.36 13.07 -3.32
CA GLY A 168 -5.54 12.51 -3.95
C GLY A 168 -6.85 12.89 -3.24
N ALA A 169 -7.98 12.31 -3.68
CA ALA A 169 -9.30 12.83 -3.33
C ALA A 169 -9.82 12.50 -1.91
N ARG A 170 -9.48 11.31 -1.37
CA ARG A 170 -10.13 10.73 -0.18
C ARG A 170 -10.11 11.59 1.09
N ARG A 171 -9.10 12.45 1.26
CA ARG A 171 -8.92 13.29 2.46
C ARG A 171 -8.89 14.79 2.14
N LEU A 172 -9.43 15.20 0.98
CA LEU A 172 -9.45 16.62 0.60
C LEU A 172 -10.31 17.46 1.54
N ALA A 173 -11.53 17.01 1.84
CA ALA A 173 -12.44 17.74 2.73
C ALA A 173 -11.81 17.99 4.11
N GLU A 174 -11.13 16.99 4.66
CA GLU A 174 -10.39 17.11 5.92
C GLU A 174 -9.26 18.13 5.83
N ALA A 175 -8.43 18.08 4.77
CA ALA A 175 -7.34 19.02 4.58
C ALA A 175 -7.83 20.47 4.42
N VAL A 176 -8.91 20.67 3.67
CA VAL A 176 -9.53 21.99 3.46
C VAL A 176 -10.07 22.54 4.77
N ALA A 177 -10.83 21.73 5.52
CA ALA A 177 -11.40 22.13 6.80
C ALA A 177 -10.31 22.47 7.84
N ALA A 178 -9.18 21.75 7.81
CA ALA A 178 -8.08 21.95 8.74
C ALA A 178 -7.22 23.20 8.47
N SER A 179 -7.41 23.88 7.33
CA SER A 179 -6.60 25.04 6.94
C SER A 179 -7.45 26.16 6.34
N PRO A 180 -8.31 26.80 7.15
CA PRO A 180 -9.20 27.87 6.68
C PRO A 180 -8.41 29.07 6.15
N GLY A 181 -8.88 29.65 5.05
CA GLY A 181 -8.24 30.80 4.40
C GLY A 181 -7.08 30.46 3.47
N VAL A 182 -6.62 29.21 3.43
CA VAL A 182 -5.63 28.72 2.44
C VAL A 182 -6.31 28.54 1.08
N LEU A 183 -5.58 28.82 0.01
CA LEU A 183 -6.00 28.59 -1.37
C LEU A 183 -5.62 27.17 -1.79
N HIS A 184 -6.54 26.22 -1.65
CA HIS A 184 -6.28 24.82 -2.00
C HIS A 184 -6.35 24.56 -3.50
N HIS A 185 -5.32 23.89 -3.98
CA HIS A 185 -5.27 23.19 -5.26
C HIS A 185 -5.17 21.70 -4.99
N ALA A 186 -5.70 20.85 -5.87
CA ALA A 186 -5.60 19.41 -5.67
C ALA A 186 -5.23 18.68 -6.95
N ARG A 187 -4.36 17.69 -6.78
CA ARG A 187 -4.07 16.70 -7.81
C ARG A 187 -4.71 15.37 -7.41
N LEU A 188 -5.51 14.82 -8.31
CA LEU A 188 -6.30 13.61 -8.08
C LEU A 188 -6.28 12.71 -9.33
N LEU A 189 -6.64 11.43 -9.16
CA LEU A 189 -6.74 10.53 -10.30
C LEU A 189 -7.87 10.96 -11.24
N PRO A 190 -7.72 10.79 -12.56
CA PRO A 190 -8.76 11.13 -13.55
C PRO A 190 -9.91 10.11 -13.46
N GLN A 191 -10.73 10.25 -12.42
CA GLN A 191 -11.87 9.40 -12.10
C GLN A 191 -13.04 10.30 -11.68
N GLY A 192 -14.26 9.94 -12.07
CA GLY A 192 -15.45 10.76 -11.79
C GLY A 192 -15.73 10.92 -10.29
N ASP A 193 -15.56 9.85 -9.52
CA ASP A 193 -15.71 9.83 -8.05
C ASP A 193 -14.69 10.75 -7.34
N ALA A 194 -13.44 10.73 -7.80
CA ALA A 194 -12.38 11.58 -7.28
C ALA A 194 -12.65 13.06 -7.54
N LEU A 195 -13.15 13.40 -8.74
CA LEU A 195 -13.56 14.76 -9.09
C LEU A 195 -14.76 15.20 -8.25
N ALA A 196 -15.80 14.37 -8.14
CA ALA A 196 -16.98 14.67 -7.33
C ALA A 196 -16.63 14.91 -5.86
N THR A 197 -15.73 14.08 -5.30
CA THR A 197 -15.22 14.24 -3.93
C THR A 197 -14.51 15.58 -3.75
N ALA A 198 -13.70 16.02 -4.71
CA ALA A 198 -12.99 17.29 -4.63
C ALA A 198 -13.92 18.50 -4.73
N LEU A 199 -14.94 18.45 -5.60
CA LEU A 199 -15.96 19.49 -5.71
C LEU A 199 -16.80 19.59 -4.42
N ALA A 200 -17.19 18.44 -3.84
CA ALA A 200 -17.90 18.39 -2.56
C ALA A 200 -17.05 18.92 -1.38
N ALA A 201 -15.72 18.82 -1.47
CA ALA A 201 -14.79 19.43 -0.53
C ALA A 201 -14.64 20.96 -0.70
N GLY A 202 -15.36 21.57 -1.65
CA GLY A 202 -15.36 23.02 -1.87
C GLY A 202 -14.24 23.53 -2.78
N LEU A 203 -13.49 22.65 -3.45
CA LEU A 203 -12.46 23.10 -4.39
C LEU A 203 -13.08 23.50 -5.74
N PRO A 204 -12.75 24.68 -6.29
CA PRO A 204 -13.24 25.10 -7.59
C PRO A 204 -12.58 24.28 -8.71
N PRO A 205 -13.28 23.98 -9.82
CA PRO A 205 -12.75 23.18 -10.93
C PRO A 205 -11.39 23.66 -11.47
N GLN A 206 -11.15 24.97 -11.49
CA GLN A 206 -9.92 25.59 -12.01
C GLN A 206 -8.68 25.29 -11.16
N ARG A 207 -8.85 24.77 -9.95
CA ARG A 207 -7.77 24.38 -9.03
C ARG A 207 -7.61 22.87 -8.90
N LEU A 208 -8.27 22.11 -9.79
CA LEU A 208 -8.20 20.66 -9.82
C LEU A 208 -7.37 20.19 -11.02
N ALA A 209 -6.45 19.27 -10.78
CA ALA A 209 -5.73 18.54 -11.81
C ALA A 209 -6.08 17.04 -11.72
N PRO A 210 -7.06 16.56 -12.52
CA PRO A 210 -7.31 15.14 -12.74
C PRO A 210 -6.18 14.55 -13.58
N LEU A 211 -5.11 14.12 -12.91
CA LEU A 211 -3.87 13.68 -13.52
C LEU A 211 -3.38 12.40 -12.85
N ARG A 212 -3.08 11.39 -13.66
CA ARG A 212 -2.40 10.19 -13.17
C ARG A 212 -0.92 10.52 -12.92
N PRO A 213 -0.37 10.23 -11.72
CA PRO A 213 1.05 10.39 -11.48
C PRO A 213 1.85 9.55 -12.47
N GLY A 214 2.84 10.14 -13.14
CA GLY A 214 3.64 9.46 -14.15
C GLY A 214 4.72 10.35 -14.75
N GLY A 215 5.62 9.75 -15.52
CA GLY A 215 6.71 10.47 -16.19
C GLY A 215 7.72 11.11 -15.22
N ASP A 216 8.38 12.16 -15.69
CA ASP A 216 9.50 12.83 -15.03
C ASP A 216 9.10 14.01 -14.13
N GLY A 217 7.80 14.32 -14.01
CA GLY A 217 7.27 15.43 -13.22
C GLY A 217 7.12 16.76 -13.96
N ARG A 218 7.26 16.81 -15.29
CA ARG A 218 7.08 18.05 -16.08
C ARG A 218 5.70 18.69 -15.88
N ILE A 219 4.64 17.90 -15.85
CA ILE A 219 3.28 18.41 -15.69
C ILE A 219 3.10 18.98 -14.28
N GLU A 220 3.55 18.26 -13.26
CA GLU A 220 3.50 18.76 -11.87
C GLU A 220 4.28 20.07 -11.71
N ARG A 221 5.47 20.22 -12.31
CA ARG A 221 6.21 21.49 -12.32
C ARG A 221 5.44 22.61 -13.01
N ALA A 222 4.83 22.32 -14.16
CA ALA A 222 4.03 23.30 -14.89
C ALA A 222 2.81 23.76 -14.07
N LEU A 223 2.12 22.82 -13.41
CA LEU A 223 1.00 23.11 -12.51
C LEU A 223 1.45 23.99 -11.33
N CYS A 224 2.57 23.66 -10.69
CA CYS A 224 3.10 24.45 -9.58
C CYS A 224 3.38 25.90 -10.00
N ARG A 225 3.98 26.11 -11.18
CA ARG A 225 4.24 27.46 -11.71
C ARG A 225 2.97 28.19 -12.11
N HIS A 226 2.08 27.52 -12.84
CA HIS A 226 0.84 28.12 -13.33
C HIS A 226 -0.06 28.58 -12.18
N TRP A 227 -0.17 27.76 -11.14
CA TRP A 227 -0.95 28.08 -9.94
C TRP A 227 -0.18 28.87 -8.89
N GLN A 228 1.09 29.20 -9.15
CA GLN A 228 1.97 29.90 -8.22
C GLN A 228 1.99 29.24 -6.83
N ILE A 229 2.04 27.91 -6.79
CA ILE A 229 2.00 27.13 -5.55
C ILE A 229 3.16 27.56 -4.65
N ASP A 230 2.86 27.76 -3.37
CA ASP A 230 3.86 28.09 -2.34
C ASP A 230 4.31 26.81 -1.61
N THR A 231 3.34 25.94 -1.32
CA THR A 231 3.54 24.72 -0.55
C THR A 231 2.88 23.52 -1.22
N VAL A 232 3.56 22.37 -1.20
CA VAL A 232 3.01 21.08 -1.62
C VAL A 232 2.82 20.20 -0.39
N LEU A 233 1.64 19.59 -0.26
CA LEU A 233 1.41 18.49 0.67
C LEU A 233 1.43 17.17 -0.09
N CYS A 234 2.36 16.28 0.25
CA CYS A 234 2.39 14.92 -0.26
C CYS A 234 2.46 13.89 0.87
N ARG A 235 2.34 12.60 0.53
CA ARG A 235 2.41 11.49 1.49
C ARG A 235 3.85 11.01 1.60
N ARG A 236 4.29 10.63 2.81
CA ARG A 236 5.48 9.79 3.05
C ARG A 236 5.25 8.35 2.58
N SER A 237 4.93 8.20 1.30
CA SER A 237 4.51 6.93 0.71
C SER A 237 5.63 5.92 0.48
N GLY A 238 6.89 6.34 0.46
CA GLY A 238 7.98 5.62 -0.19
C GLY A 238 7.85 5.60 -1.72
N GLY A 239 8.99 5.57 -2.40
CA GLY A 239 9.09 5.37 -3.85
C GLY A 239 8.85 6.60 -4.74
N ALA A 240 8.72 6.34 -6.05
CA ALA A 240 8.91 7.34 -7.11
C ALA A 240 8.01 8.59 -7.04
N ASN A 241 6.80 8.49 -6.46
CA ASN A 241 5.92 9.65 -6.36
C ASN A 241 6.38 10.64 -5.28
N GLU A 242 6.85 10.15 -4.15
CA GLU A 242 7.41 10.99 -3.08
C GLU A 242 8.76 11.58 -3.53
N GLU A 243 9.65 10.75 -4.10
CA GLU A 243 10.93 11.21 -4.69
C GLU A 243 10.73 12.34 -5.72
N ARG A 244 9.66 12.24 -6.52
CA ARG A 244 9.32 13.28 -7.49
C ARG A 244 8.94 14.58 -6.79
N TRP A 245 8.16 14.56 -5.72
CA TRP A 245 7.79 15.78 -5.00
C TRP A 245 8.97 16.41 -4.28
N HIS A 246 9.87 15.62 -3.68
CA HIS A 246 11.13 16.13 -3.16
C HIS A 246 11.90 16.92 -4.22
N ARG A 247 12.12 16.32 -5.39
CA ARG A 247 12.82 16.98 -6.50
C ARG A 247 12.11 18.24 -6.98
N ILE A 248 10.79 18.17 -7.21
CA ILE A 248 10.01 19.31 -7.70
C ILE A 248 10.06 20.48 -6.72
N CYS A 249 9.88 20.21 -5.43
CA CYS A 249 9.92 21.25 -4.40
C CYS A 249 11.32 21.85 -4.28
N ALA A 250 12.37 21.04 -4.31
CA ALA A 250 13.75 21.52 -4.32
C ALA A 250 14.05 22.40 -5.55
N ASP A 251 13.70 21.93 -6.76
CA ASP A 251 13.94 22.62 -8.03
C ASP A 251 13.22 23.97 -8.12
N LEU A 252 12.05 24.09 -7.49
CA LEU A 252 11.19 25.27 -7.57
C LEU A 252 11.24 26.15 -6.31
N GLY A 253 12.01 25.77 -5.29
CA GLY A 253 12.06 26.48 -4.01
C GLY A 253 10.74 26.46 -3.23
N LEU A 254 9.93 25.40 -3.39
CA LEU A 254 8.64 25.25 -2.72
C LEU A 254 8.81 24.56 -1.39
N ARG A 255 7.96 24.90 -0.42
CA ARG A 255 7.89 24.13 0.81
C ARG A 255 7.21 22.78 0.57
N LEU A 256 7.78 21.72 1.12
CA LEU A 256 7.20 20.39 1.06
C LEU A 256 6.74 19.96 2.45
N LEU A 257 5.42 19.82 2.61
CA LEU A 257 4.82 19.15 3.77
C LEU A 257 4.69 17.66 3.45
N LEU A 258 5.20 16.83 4.36
CA LEU A 258 5.20 15.38 4.20
C LEU A 258 4.29 14.75 5.25
N LEU A 259 3.12 14.30 4.82
CA LEU A 259 2.16 13.61 5.68
C LEU A 259 2.76 12.27 6.11
N GLU A 260 2.89 12.07 7.42
CA GLU A 260 3.51 10.88 8.00
C GLU A 260 2.71 9.61 7.72
N ARG A 261 3.42 8.47 7.75
CA ARG A 261 2.82 7.16 7.51
C ARG A 261 1.83 6.84 8.64
N PRO A 262 0.64 6.30 8.31
CA PRO A 262 -0.19 5.67 9.33
C PRO A 262 0.57 4.52 9.99
N GLY A 263 0.22 4.21 11.25
CA GLY A 263 0.75 3.02 11.92
C GLY A 263 0.42 1.73 11.16
N GLU A 264 1.32 0.75 11.24
CA GLU A 264 1.12 -0.55 10.61
C GLU A 264 0.03 -1.37 11.31
N PRO A 265 -0.65 -2.29 10.61
CA PRO A 265 -1.64 -3.17 11.22
C PRO A 265 -1.03 -3.99 12.36
N VAL A 266 -1.73 -4.07 13.50
CA VAL A 266 -1.32 -4.88 14.64
C VAL A 266 -1.32 -6.37 14.26
N GLN A 267 -0.37 -7.13 14.78
CA GLN A 267 -0.23 -8.58 14.57
C GLN A 267 0.01 -9.01 13.11
N VAL A 268 0.54 -8.11 12.28
CA VAL A 268 1.05 -8.46 10.94
C VAL A 268 2.55 -8.30 10.94
N GLU A 269 3.26 -9.36 10.53
CA GLU A 269 4.72 -9.31 10.36
C GLU A 269 5.04 -8.44 9.13
N VAL A 270 5.86 -7.40 9.34
CA VAL A 270 6.23 -6.43 8.30
C VAL A 270 7.72 -6.62 7.98
N LEU A 271 8.03 -7.03 6.75
CA LEU A 271 9.38 -7.44 6.35
C LEU A 271 9.87 -6.66 5.13
N PRO A 272 11.16 -6.24 5.08
CA PRO A 272 11.75 -5.74 3.85
C PRO A 272 11.75 -6.81 2.76
N LEU A 273 11.90 -6.39 1.50
CA LEU A 273 11.75 -7.27 0.34
C LEU A 273 12.63 -8.53 0.43
N GLU A 274 13.90 -8.38 0.82
CA GLU A 274 14.83 -9.50 0.90
C GLU A 274 14.42 -10.52 1.97
N GLU A 275 14.09 -10.07 3.18
CA GLU A 275 13.64 -10.94 4.27
C GLU A 275 12.28 -11.58 3.95
N LEU A 276 11.36 -10.85 3.31
CA LEU A 276 10.08 -11.38 2.84
C LEU A 276 10.31 -12.52 1.84
N LEU A 277 11.22 -12.34 0.89
CA LEU A 277 11.56 -13.36 -0.09
C LEU A 277 12.24 -14.57 0.56
N GLN A 278 13.13 -14.37 1.53
CA GLN A 278 13.74 -15.45 2.31
C GLN A 278 12.70 -16.25 3.10
N ARG A 279 11.74 -15.54 3.72
CA ARG A 279 10.64 -16.13 4.49
C ARG A 279 9.73 -16.98 3.63
N LEU A 280 9.45 -16.54 2.41
CA LEU A 280 8.63 -17.27 1.45
C LEU A 280 9.39 -18.47 0.87
N GLY A 281 10.68 -18.33 0.60
CA GLY A 281 11.48 -19.38 -0.01
C GLY A 281 11.05 -19.70 -1.44
N GLU A 282 11.33 -20.92 -1.88
CA GLU A 282 11.06 -21.41 -3.22
C GLU A 282 10.12 -22.62 -3.17
N THR A 283 9.23 -22.70 -4.14
CA THR A 283 8.49 -23.93 -4.42
C THR A 283 9.26 -24.60 -5.55
N GLY A 284 10.00 -25.66 -5.23
CA GLY A 284 10.94 -26.31 -6.15
C GLY A 284 10.35 -26.56 -7.55
N PRO A 285 11.20 -26.72 -8.59
CA PRO A 285 10.72 -26.90 -9.95
C PRO A 285 9.75 -28.08 -10.03
N ASP A 286 8.62 -27.85 -10.67
CA ASP A 286 7.66 -28.89 -11.05
C ASP A 286 8.47 -30.03 -11.72
N GLY A 287 8.47 -31.21 -11.09
CA GLY A 287 9.12 -32.41 -11.61
C GLY A 287 8.39 -32.97 -12.82
#